data_AF-A0A1T5HZR2-F1
#
_entry.id   AF-A0A1T5HZR2-F1
#
_cell.length_a   1.000
_cell.length_b   1.000
_cell.length_c   1.000
_cell.angle_alpha   90.00
_cell.angle_beta   90.00
_cell.angle_gamma   90.00
#
_symmetry.space_group_name_H-M   'P 1'
#
loop_
_entity.id
_entity.type
_entity.pdbx_description
1 polymer ?
#
loop_
_entity_poly.entity_id
_entity_poly.type
_entity_poly.pdbx_seq_one_letter_code
_entity_poly.pdbx_strand_id
1 'polypeptide(L)'
;MIKYGALYLLFAIVFVGAILVVDRIHNDHLLTQTKDSLHLDNDKERAEFASEIVHKYILEPDQSLPVTEGDLFPYLYGYADLNNNGRDEVFILMQTEEYCTEKGCQGFLFSHVQKKLAQWQNIYQPILVADESHNGWRDILVADDNKMYRLKYNAGHYLTDLSKAPEFNNHQQALVAVGLALDSQYYRNGGSNLALNYSQPIFDCQQCFLFSFNRYEESDKNYYLSVNTDDKTVMPYP
;
A
#
# COMPACT_ATOMS: atom_id res chain seq x y z
N MET A 1 81.00 24.77 6.26
CA MET A 1 80.38 24.40 7.55
C MET A 1 79.65 23.09 7.37
N ILE A 2 80.15 22.04 8.00
CA ILE A 2 79.68 20.65 7.91
C ILE A 2 78.61 20.45 9.00
N LYS A 3 77.49 19.81 8.68
CA LYS A 3 76.62 19.17 9.66
C LYS A 3 76.26 17.77 9.21
N TYR A 4 76.64 16.81 10.05
CA TYR A 4 76.24 15.40 10.02
C TYR A 4 74.75 15.25 10.30
N GLY A 5 74.14 14.19 9.75
CA GLY A 5 72.80 13.74 10.14
C GLY A 5 72.47 12.41 9.48
N ALA A 6 72.64 11.33 10.24
CA ALA A 6 72.55 9.95 9.79
C ALA A 6 71.13 9.49 9.42
N LEU A 7 71.07 8.71 8.34
CA LEU A 7 70.43 7.39 8.24
C LEU A 7 69.21 7.12 9.13
N TYR A 8 68.01 7.11 8.54
CA TYR A 8 66.98 6.12 8.83
C TYR A 8 66.19 5.82 7.56
N LEU A 9 66.46 4.64 7.01
CA LEU A 9 65.62 3.95 6.05
C LEU A 9 64.44 3.35 6.82
N LEU A 10 63.21 3.59 6.38
CA LEU A 10 62.13 2.61 6.52
C LEU A 10 61.05 2.86 5.47
N PHE A 11 60.78 1.79 4.75
CA PHE A 11 59.85 1.61 3.65
C PHE A 11 58.40 1.95 4.01
N ALA A 12 57.70 2.62 3.10
CA ALA A 12 56.27 2.40 2.90
C ALA A 12 55.95 2.57 1.42
N ILE A 13 55.61 1.45 0.79
CA ILE A 13 55.14 1.33 -0.59
C ILE A 13 53.66 1.70 -0.60
N VAL A 14 53.25 2.64 -1.46
CA VAL A 14 51.91 2.66 -2.04
C VAL A 14 52.04 3.00 -3.52
N PHE A 15 51.68 2.03 -4.36
CA PHE A 15 51.61 2.15 -5.81
C PHE A 15 50.51 3.14 -6.21
N VAL A 16 50.87 4.11 -7.06
CA VAL A 16 49.93 4.95 -7.81
C VAL A 16 49.89 4.45 -9.25
N GLY A 17 48.67 4.13 -9.70
CA GLY A 17 48.20 4.40 -11.07
C GLY A 17 48.56 3.41 -12.17
N ALA A 18 47.54 2.72 -12.70
CA ALA A 18 47.17 2.80 -14.12
C ALA A 18 45.83 2.07 -14.33
N ILE A 19 44.80 2.83 -14.74
CA ILE A 19 43.58 2.29 -15.35
C ILE A 19 43.91 2.07 -16.83
N LEU A 20 43.69 0.84 -17.32
CA LEU A 20 43.43 0.61 -18.74
C LEU A 20 42.25 -0.35 -18.89
N VAL A 21 41.34 0.10 -19.75
CA VAL A 21 40.03 -0.41 -20.10
C VAL A 21 40.14 -1.82 -20.71
N VAL A 22 39.25 -2.72 -20.29
CA VAL A 22 38.87 -3.92 -21.06
C VAL A 22 37.35 -3.89 -21.26
N ASP A 23 36.96 -4.23 -22.48
CA ASP A 23 35.66 -3.99 -23.08
C ASP A 23 34.43 -4.50 -22.32
N ARG A 24 33.50 -3.56 -22.20
CA ARG A 24 32.04 -3.63 -22.37
C ARG A 24 31.40 -5.03 -22.43
N ILE A 25 30.72 -5.31 -21.32
CA ILE A 25 29.50 -6.12 -21.20
C ILE A 25 28.50 -5.75 -22.31
N HIS A 26 28.04 -6.75 -23.07
CA HIS A 26 26.75 -6.69 -23.77
C HIS A 26 25.83 -7.74 -23.15
N ASN A 27 25.10 -7.34 -22.11
CA ASN A 27 23.82 -7.94 -21.74
C ASN A 27 23.12 -7.06 -20.70
N ASP A 28 22.46 -6.00 -21.18
CA ASP A 28 21.61 -5.14 -20.33
C ASP A 28 20.14 -5.14 -20.79
N HIS A 29 19.73 -6.08 -21.64
CA HIS A 29 18.35 -6.10 -22.18
C HIS A 29 17.45 -7.22 -21.60
N LEU A 30 17.87 -7.92 -20.54
CA LEU A 30 17.11 -9.06 -19.99
C LEU A 30 16.62 -8.93 -18.54
N LEU A 31 16.94 -7.83 -17.84
CA LEU A 31 16.55 -7.64 -16.43
C LEU A 31 15.39 -6.67 -16.20
N THR A 32 15.04 -5.86 -17.20
CA THR A 32 13.90 -4.93 -17.14
C THR A 32 12.58 -5.57 -17.55
N GLN A 33 12.62 -6.68 -18.30
CA GLN A 33 11.41 -7.34 -18.79
C GLN A 33 10.72 -8.22 -17.74
N THR A 34 11.38 -8.69 -16.69
CA THR A 34 10.85 -9.77 -15.83
C THR A 34 10.10 -9.28 -14.59
N LYS A 35 10.48 -8.13 -14.01
CA LYS A 35 9.83 -7.60 -12.80
C LYS A 35 8.53 -6.87 -13.15
N ASP A 36 8.55 -6.07 -14.20
CA ASP A 36 7.39 -5.29 -14.64
C ASP A 36 6.32 -6.20 -15.25
N SER A 37 6.70 -7.18 -16.08
CA SER A 37 5.73 -8.14 -16.64
C SER A 37 5.11 -9.06 -15.59
N LEU A 38 5.88 -9.53 -14.60
CA LEU A 38 5.37 -10.39 -13.54
C LEU A 38 4.40 -9.65 -12.61
N HIS A 39 4.66 -8.36 -12.32
CA HIS A 39 3.72 -7.51 -11.58
C HIS A 39 2.46 -7.25 -12.41
N LEU A 40 2.58 -6.90 -13.70
CA LEU A 40 1.44 -6.64 -14.59
C LEU A 40 0.59 -7.90 -14.86
N ASP A 41 1.21 -9.07 -15.04
CA ASP A 41 0.50 -10.34 -15.24
C ASP A 41 -0.24 -10.74 -13.95
N ASN A 42 0.40 -10.58 -12.79
CA ASN A 42 -0.25 -10.80 -11.50
C ASN A 42 -1.40 -9.81 -11.26
N ASP A 43 -1.24 -8.54 -11.63
CA ASP A 43 -2.29 -7.54 -11.49
C ASP A 43 -3.49 -7.83 -12.40
N LYS A 44 -3.24 -8.32 -13.63
CA LYS A 44 -4.31 -8.78 -14.53
C LYS A 44 -5.00 -10.04 -13.99
N GLU A 45 -4.26 -11.06 -13.57
CA GLU A 45 -4.82 -12.29 -12.99
C GLU A 45 -5.64 -11.99 -11.73
N ARG A 46 -5.14 -11.09 -10.88
CA ARG A 46 -5.83 -10.60 -9.68
C ARG A 46 -7.09 -9.81 -10.02
N ALA A 47 -7.06 -8.98 -11.06
CA ALA A 47 -8.25 -8.28 -11.54
C ALA A 47 -9.30 -9.28 -12.05
N GLU A 48 -8.89 -10.27 -12.84
CA GLU A 48 -9.76 -11.33 -13.36
C GLU A 48 -10.37 -12.17 -12.24
N PHE A 49 -9.57 -12.57 -11.23
CA PHE A 49 -10.05 -13.33 -10.07
C PHE A 49 -11.06 -12.56 -9.23
N ALA A 50 -10.79 -11.27 -8.95
CA ALA A 50 -11.74 -10.41 -8.23
C ALA A 50 -13.03 -10.24 -9.05
N SER A 51 -12.91 -10.02 -10.36
CA SER A 51 -14.06 -9.91 -11.26
C SER A 51 -14.90 -11.19 -11.28
N GLU A 52 -14.29 -12.38 -11.33
CA GLU A 52 -15.02 -13.65 -11.26
C GLU A 52 -15.83 -13.75 -9.96
N ILE A 53 -15.23 -13.37 -8.83
CA ILE A 53 -15.92 -13.39 -7.53
C ILE A 53 -17.12 -12.46 -7.54
N VAL A 54 -16.97 -11.24 -8.04
CA VAL A 54 -18.06 -10.26 -8.09
C VAL A 54 -19.23 -10.83 -8.87
N HIS A 55 -18.99 -11.31 -10.09
CA HIS A 55 -20.05 -11.82 -10.97
C HIS A 55 -20.72 -13.09 -10.43
N LYS A 56 -19.98 -13.95 -9.74
CA LYS A 56 -20.46 -15.26 -9.31
C LYS A 56 -21.11 -15.27 -7.93
N TYR A 57 -20.66 -14.40 -7.03
CA TYR A 57 -21.01 -14.47 -5.60
C TYR A 57 -21.55 -13.17 -5.01
N ILE A 58 -21.38 -12.02 -5.68
CA ILE A 58 -21.79 -10.71 -5.14
C ILE A 58 -22.97 -10.14 -5.92
N LEU A 59 -22.93 -10.19 -7.24
CA LEU A 59 -24.04 -9.74 -8.09
C LEU A 59 -25.25 -10.66 -7.96
N GLU A 60 -26.43 -10.05 -7.96
CA GLU A 60 -27.67 -10.80 -8.14
C GLU A 60 -27.78 -11.31 -9.61
N PRO A 61 -28.51 -12.41 -9.88
CA PRO A 61 -28.48 -13.08 -11.20
C PRO A 61 -28.90 -12.23 -12.41
N ASP A 62 -29.71 -11.20 -12.19
CA ASP A 62 -30.21 -10.27 -13.20
C ASP A 62 -29.49 -8.91 -13.18
N GLN A 63 -28.53 -8.74 -12.28
CA GLN A 63 -27.78 -7.52 -12.12
C GLN A 63 -26.53 -7.52 -13.00
N SER A 64 -26.32 -6.41 -13.70
CA SER A 64 -25.10 -6.16 -14.44
C SER A 64 -24.41 -4.94 -13.87
N LEU A 65 -23.09 -4.99 -13.78
CA LEU A 65 -22.31 -3.83 -13.41
C LEU A 65 -22.45 -2.72 -14.47
N PRO A 66 -22.54 -1.44 -14.07
CA PRO A 66 -22.58 -0.35 -15.03
C PRO A 66 -21.34 -0.40 -15.93
N VAL A 67 -21.54 -0.14 -17.22
CA VAL A 67 -20.42 0.03 -18.16
C VAL A 67 -19.65 1.28 -17.70
N THR A 68 -18.41 1.09 -17.29
CA THR A 68 -17.58 2.13 -16.70
C THR A 68 -17.11 3.08 -17.80
N GLU A 69 -17.58 4.33 -17.81
CA GLU A 69 -16.95 5.39 -18.60
C GLU A 69 -15.66 5.82 -17.89
N GLY A 70 -14.51 5.41 -18.46
CA GLY A 70 -13.16 5.75 -17.97
C GLY A 70 -12.76 4.99 -16.71
N ASP A 71 -12.12 3.82 -16.86
CA ASP A 71 -11.34 3.01 -15.88
C ASP A 71 -11.82 2.86 -14.41
N LEU A 72 -12.97 3.41 -14.04
CA LEU A 72 -13.53 3.39 -12.69
C LEU A 72 -14.29 2.10 -12.49
N PHE A 73 -13.63 1.08 -11.97
CA PHE A 73 -14.27 -0.17 -11.61
C PHE A 73 -15.40 0.08 -10.58
N PRO A 74 -16.55 -0.60 -10.70
CA PRO A 74 -17.69 -0.45 -9.79
C PRO A 74 -17.45 -1.10 -8.40
N TYR A 75 -16.20 -1.48 -8.14
CA TYR A 75 -15.69 -2.01 -6.89
C TYR A 75 -14.18 -1.75 -6.83
N LEU A 76 -13.65 -1.68 -5.62
CA LEU A 76 -12.23 -1.70 -5.31
C LEU A 76 -11.86 -3.08 -4.77
N TYR A 77 -10.60 -3.48 -4.96
CA TYR A 77 -10.12 -4.74 -4.39
C TYR A 77 -8.67 -4.64 -3.92
N GLY A 78 -8.29 -5.57 -3.03
CA GLY A 78 -6.93 -5.72 -2.52
C GLY A 78 -6.65 -7.14 -2.08
N TYR A 79 -5.38 -7.50 -2.03
CA TYR A 79 -4.90 -8.84 -1.73
C TYR A 79 -3.91 -8.83 -0.57
N ALA A 80 -4.04 -9.78 0.34
CA ALA A 80 -3.08 -10.02 1.40
C ALA A 80 -3.15 -11.46 1.91
N ASP A 81 -2.01 -12.05 2.21
CA ASP A 81 -1.92 -13.33 2.92
C ASP A 81 -2.22 -13.11 4.41
N LEU A 82 -3.49 -13.19 4.77
CA LEU A 82 -3.93 -12.87 6.13
C LEU A 82 -3.59 -14.00 7.10
N ASN A 83 -3.36 -15.23 6.64
CA ASN A 83 -3.09 -16.40 7.48
C ASN A 83 -1.65 -16.95 7.34
N ASN A 84 -0.80 -16.26 6.58
CA ASN A 84 0.59 -16.60 6.35
C ASN A 84 0.78 -18.02 5.74
N ASN A 85 -0.12 -18.44 4.85
CA ASN A 85 -0.05 -19.74 4.16
C ASN A 85 0.63 -19.67 2.77
N GLY A 86 1.07 -18.48 2.35
CA GLY A 86 1.64 -18.20 1.05
C GLY A 86 0.62 -17.97 -0.06
N ARG A 87 -0.66 -17.78 0.27
CA ARG A 87 -1.74 -17.50 -0.70
C ARG A 87 -2.64 -16.40 -0.18
N ASP A 88 -2.82 -15.38 -1.01
CA ASP A 88 -3.56 -14.20 -0.62
C ASP A 88 -5.07 -14.45 -0.51
N GLU A 89 -5.67 -13.88 0.52
CA GLU A 89 -7.08 -13.54 0.55
C GLU A 89 -7.35 -12.28 -0.27
N VAL A 90 -8.57 -12.16 -0.81
CA VAL A 90 -9.03 -10.98 -1.56
C VAL A 90 -10.14 -10.28 -0.82
N PHE A 91 -10.00 -8.98 -0.66
CA PHE A 91 -11.06 -8.10 -0.18
C PHE A 91 -11.62 -7.32 -1.35
N ILE A 92 -12.95 -7.21 -1.41
CA ILE A 92 -13.69 -6.46 -2.43
C ILE A 92 -14.61 -5.47 -1.72
N LEU A 93 -14.48 -4.19 -2.04
CA LEU A 93 -15.34 -3.10 -1.56
C LEU A 93 -16.17 -2.57 -2.73
N MET A 94 -17.47 -2.80 -2.71
CA MET A 94 -18.36 -2.33 -3.78
C MET A 94 -18.45 -0.80 -3.78
N GLN A 95 -18.70 -0.20 -4.96
CA GLN A 95 -18.79 1.25 -5.13
C GLN A 95 -20.12 1.71 -5.79
N THR A 96 -21.02 0.78 -6.14
CA THR A 96 -22.32 1.14 -6.75
C THR A 96 -23.39 1.44 -5.69
N GLU A 97 -24.38 2.26 -6.06
CA GLU A 97 -25.47 2.69 -5.18
C GLU A 97 -26.25 1.51 -4.58
N GLU A 98 -26.31 0.36 -5.25
CA GLU A 98 -27.02 -0.84 -4.76
C GLU A 98 -26.32 -1.47 -3.55
N TYR A 99 -25.01 -1.29 -3.44
CA TYR A 99 -24.18 -1.83 -2.36
C TYR A 99 -23.68 -0.74 -1.40
N CYS A 100 -24.04 0.51 -1.62
CA CYS A 100 -23.61 1.65 -0.81
C CYS A 100 -24.80 2.39 -0.20
N THR A 101 -24.60 2.86 1.02
CA THR A 101 -25.51 3.79 1.68
C THR A 101 -24.76 5.07 2.01
N GLU A 102 -25.45 6.08 2.56
CA GLU A 102 -24.81 7.27 3.13
C GLU A 102 -23.81 6.95 4.27
N LYS A 103 -23.83 5.72 4.80
CA LYS A 103 -22.93 5.25 5.86
C LYS A 103 -21.82 4.33 5.34
N GLY A 104 -21.72 4.13 4.03
CA GLY A 104 -20.63 3.41 3.40
C GLY A 104 -21.11 2.20 2.62
N CYS A 105 -20.15 1.40 2.18
CA CYS A 105 -20.39 0.35 1.21
C CYS A 105 -20.28 -1.05 1.80
N GLN A 106 -20.75 -2.04 1.05
CA GLN A 106 -20.57 -3.44 1.39
C GLN A 106 -19.16 -3.90 1.02
N GLY A 107 -18.51 -4.55 1.98
CA GLY A 107 -17.21 -5.18 1.83
C GLY A 107 -17.29 -6.69 1.98
N PHE A 108 -16.50 -7.41 1.20
CA PHE A 108 -16.49 -8.87 1.17
C PHE A 108 -15.05 -9.38 1.22
N LEU A 109 -14.81 -10.41 2.03
CA LEU A 109 -13.52 -11.10 2.09
C LEU A 109 -13.69 -12.53 1.59
N PHE A 110 -12.82 -12.94 0.68
CA PHE A 110 -12.77 -14.29 0.12
C PHE A 110 -11.37 -14.89 0.25
N SER A 111 -11.30 -16.21 0.38
CA SER A 111 -10.04 -16.93 0.27
C SER A 111 -9.57 -17.06 -1.18
N HIS A 112 -8.31 -17.45 -1.36
CA HIS A 112 -7.73 -17.81 -2.65
C HIS A 112 -8.48 -18.93 -3.43
N VAL A 113 -9.40 -19.66 -2.79
CA VAL A 113 -10.30 -20.65 -3.45
C VAL A 113 -11.73 -20.13 -3.58
N GLN A 114 -11.93 -18.81 -3.55
CA GLN A 114 -13.23 -18.14 -3.67
C GLN A 114 -14.25 -18.53 -2.58
N LYS A 115 -13.80 -19.02 -1.42
CA LYS A 115 -14.69 -19.25 -0.28
C LYS A 115 -14.91 -17.92 0.45
N LYS A 116 -16.17 -17.49 0.57
CA LYS A 116 -16.51 -16.30 1.37
C LYS A 116 -16.10 -16.51 2.83
N LEU A 117 -15.25 -15.63 3.35
CA LEU A 117 -14.75 -15.64 4.73
C LEU A 117 -15.52 -14.68 5.62
N ALA A 118 -15.88 -13.50 5.09
CA ALA A 118 -16.61 -12.48 5.83
C ALA A 118 -17.31 -11.49 4.89
N GLN A 119 -18.25 -10.73 5.46
CA GLN A 119 -18.96 -9.65 4.80
C GLN A 119 -19.28 -8.57 5.84
N TRP A 120 -19.15 -7.32 5.42
CA TRP A 120 -19.47 -6.13 6.22
C TRP A 120 -20.37 -5.19 5.45
N GLN A 121 -21.05 -4.32 6.19
CA GLN A 121 -21.86 -3.23 5.65
C GLN A 121 -21.41 -1.93 6.29
N ASN A 122 -21.61 -0.81 5.59
CA ASN A 122 -21.31 0.53 6.09
C ASN A 122 -19.82 0.68 6.47
N ILE A 123 -18.93 0.26 5.57
CA ILE A 123 -17.50 0.49 5.72
C ILE A 123 -16.97 1.39 4.60
N TYR A 124 -15.87 2.08 4.90
CA TYR A 124 -15.16 2.95 3.97
C TYR A 124 -13.69 2.55 3.86
N GLN A 125 -13.02 3.05 2.83
CA GLN A 125 -11.56 3.10 2.86
C GLN A 125 -11.11 4.10 3.95
N PRO A 126 -9.94 3.88 4.58
CA PRO A 126 -8.99 2.81 4.31
C PRO A 126 -9.40 1.46 4.92
N ILE A 127 -8.95 0.38 4.26
CA ILE A 127 -9.02 -0.99 4.76
C ILE A 127 -7.58 -1.46 4.87
N LEU A 128 -7.07 -1.66 6.08
CA LEU A 128 -5.64 -1.92 6.35
C LEU A 128 -5.43 -3.29 6.97
N VAL A 129 -4.20 -3.80 6.84
CA VAL A 129 -3.76 -4.99 7.60
C VAL A 129 -3.14 -4.51 8.91
N ALA A 130 -3.69 -4.97 10.04
CA ALA A 130 -3.13 -4.70 11.36
C ALA A 130 -1.81 -5.45 11.57
N ASP A 131 -0.93 -4.98 12.45
CA ASP A 131 0.27 -5.75 12.84
C ASP A 131 -0.07 -7.02 13.61
N GLU A 132 -1.14 -6.96 14.38
CA GLU A 132 -1.54 -8.02 15.26
C GLU A 132 -2.27 -9.14 14.52
N SER A 133 -2.11 -10.35 15.04
CA SER A 133 -2.82 -11.54 14.60
C SER A 133 -3.58 -12.18 15.76
N HIS A 134 -4.72 -12.77 15.45
CA HIS A 134 -5.45 -13.66 16.35
C HIS A 134 -5.71 -15.00 15.67
N ASN A 135 -5.43 -16.09 16.39
CA ASN A 135 -5.64 -17.47 15.91
C ASN A 135 -4.96 -17.77 14.55
N GLY A 136 -3.78 -17.19 14.33
CA GLY A 136 -2.99 -17.39 13.10
C GLY A 136 -3.40 -16.51 11.92
N TRP A 137 -4.35 -15.59 12.11
CA TRP A 137 -4.80 -14.66 11.07
C TRP A 137 -4.53 -13.22 11.49
N ARG A 138 -4.03 -12.39 10.58
CA ARG A 138 -3.87 -10.94 10.73
C ARG A 138 -5.23 -10.28 10.92
N ASP A 139 -5.32 -9.36 11.85
CA ASP A 139 -6.53 -8.56 12.01
C ASP A 139 -6.66 -7.54 10.86
N ILE A 140 -7.88 -7.12 10.59
CA ILE A 140 -8.18 -6.10 9.58
C ILE A 140 -8.61 -4.82 10.29
N LEU A 141 -8.15 -3.67 9.82
CA LEU A 141 -8.64 -2.37 10.27
C LEU A 141 -9.56 -1.81 9.20
N VAL A 142 -10.75 -1.37 9.59
CA VAL A 142 -11.70 -0.74 8.68
C VAL A 142 -12.14 0.61 9.23
N ALA A 143 -12.34 1.57 8.34
CA ALA A 143 -12.96 2.83 8.68
C ALA A 143 -14.50 2.73 8.63
N ASP A 144 -15.14 3.34 9.61
CA ASP A 144 -16.58 3.63 9.64
C ASP A 144 -16.76 5.06 10.17
N ASP A 145 -17.20 5.95 9.28
CA ASP A 145 -17.27 7.39 9.47
C ASP A 145 -15.92 7.99 9.94
N ASN A 146 -15.86 8.55 11.16
CA ASN A 146 -14.68 9.21 11.70
C ASN A 146 -13.82 8.30 12.60
N LYS A 147 -14.08 6.99 12.59
CA LYS A 147 -13.43 6.03 13.47
C LYS A 147 -12.88 4.85 12.68
N MET A 148 -11.84 4.24 13.22
CA MET A 148 -11.35 2.96 12.73
C MET A 148 -11.62 1.87 13.76
N TYR A 149 -11.90 0.67 13.27
CA TYR A 149 -12.24 -0.48 14.08
C TYR A 149 -11.38 -1.67 13.72
N ARG A 150 -10.99 -2.45 14.72
CA ARG A 150 -10.21 -3.67 14.53
C ARG A 150 -11.09 -4.90 14.47
N LEU A 151 -11.08 -5.54 13.32
CA LEU A 151 -11.82 -6.77 13.03
C LEU A 151 -10.91 -7.97 13.32
N LYS A 152 -11.11 -8.55 14.50
CA LYS A 152 -10.32 -9.71 14.95
C LYS A 152 -10.79 -11.00 14.31
N TYR A 153 -9.86 -11.89 14.01
CA TYR A 153 -10.19 -13.27 13.63
C TYR A 153 -10.33 -14.17 14.85
N ASN A 154 -11.53 -14.67 15.10
CA ASN A 154 -11.84 -15.53 16.25
C ASN A 154 -12.68 -16.74 15.83
N ALA A 155 -12.33 -17.92 16.37
CA ALA A 155 -13.12 -19.14 16.20
C ALA A 155 -13.53 -19.42 14.73
N GLY A 156 -12.57 -19.26 13.79
CA GLY A 156 -12.78 -19.59 12.38
C GLY A 156 -13.42 -18.51 11.51
N HIS A 157 -13.69 -17.31 12.05
CA HIS A 157 -14.28 -16.20 11.31
C HIS A 157 -13.78 -14.83 11.78
N TYR A 158 -13.85 -13.82 10.92
CA TYR A 158 -13.66 -12.42 11.32
C TYR A 158 -14.90 -11.89 12.04
N LEU A 159 -14.70 -10.97 12.98
CA LEU A 159 -15.79 -10.19 13.55
C LEU A 159 -16.46 -9.34 12.45
N THR A 160 -17.74 -9.60 12.19
CA THR A 160 -18.52 -8.90 11.16
C THR A 160 -19.40 -7.78 11.70
N ASP A 161 -19.66 -7.77 13.02
CA ASP A 161 -20.45 -6.74 13.69
C ASP A 161 -19.52 -5.61 14.19
N LEU A 162 -19.46 -4.51 13.43
CA LEU A 162 -18.62 -3.34 13.75
C LEU A 162 -18.97 -2.72 15.11
N SER A 163 -20.22 -2.82 15.56
CA SER A 163 -20.63 -2.25 16.86
C SER A 163 -19.97 -2.94 18.06
N LYS A 164 -19.44 -4.15 17.86
CA LYS A 164 -18.69 -4.94 18.85
C LYS A 164 -17.18 -4.89 18.62
N ALA A 165 -16.73 -4.27 17.53
CA ALA A 165 -15.33 -4.17 17.22
C ALA A 165 -14.66 -3.12 18.12
N PRO A 166 -13.49 -3.42 18.69
CA PRO A 166 -12.74 -2.41 19.44
C PRO A 166 -12.28 -1.30 18.49
N GLU A 167 -12.45 -0.06 18.94
CA GLU A 167 -11.92 1.12 18.24
C GLU A 167 -10.39 1.05 18.19
N PHE A 168 -9.84 1.35 17.03
CA PHE A 168 -8.42 1.51 16.79
C PHE A 168 -8.12 3.00 16.60
N ASN A 169 -7.29 3.56 17.47
CA ASN A 169 -6.93 4.96 17.44
C ASN A 169 -5.51 5.13 16.91
N ASN A 170 -5.38 5.69 15.71
CA ASN A 170 -4.11 6.00 15.06
C ASN A 170 -3.77 7.50 15.07
N HIS A 171 -4.45 8.32 15.87
CA HIS A 171 -4.29 9.78 15.84
C HIS A 171 -2.85 10.23 16.04
N GLN A 172 -2.12 9.62 16.99
CA GLN A 172 -0.71 9.96 17.21
C GLN A 172 0.17 9.59 16.01
N GLN A 173 -0.10 8.44 15.37
CA GLN A 173 0.64 8.02 14.18
C GLN A 173 0.35 8.95 12.99
N ALA A 174 -0.91 9.37 12.81
CA ALA A 174 -1.29 10.34 11.80
C ALA A 174 -0.56 11.68 11.97
N LEU A 175 -0.41 12.18 13.19
CA LEU A 175 0.38 13.40 13.46
C LEU A 175 1.86 13.24 13.11
N VAL A 176 2.45 12.07 13.40
CA VAL A 176 3.82 11.75 12.98
C VAL A 176 3.91 11.73 11.44
N ALA A 177 2.95 11.10 10.77
CA ALA A 177 2.90 11.02 9.31
C ALA A 177 2.81 12.42 8.67
N VAL A 178 1.99 13.31 9.22
CA VAL A 178 1.93 14.72 8.80
C VAL A 178 3.29 15.40 8.95
N GLY A 179 3.97 15.22 10.09
CA GLY A 179 5.30 15.78 10.30
C GLY A 179 6.32 15.30 9.27
N LEU A 180 6.33 14.00 8.97
CA LEU A 180 7.20 13.40 7.96
C LEU A 180 6.87 13.94 6.55
N ALA A 181 5.59 14.02 6.19
CA ALA A 181 5.15 14.56 4.90
C ALA A 181 5.61 16.00 4.72
N LEU A 182 5.40 16.86 5.72
CA LEU A 182 5.79 18.27 5.70
C LEU A 182 7.31 18.47 5.65
N ASP A 183 8.09 17.62 6.32
CA ASP A 183 9.56 17.65 6.26
C ASP A 183 10.11 16.98 5.00
N SER A 184 9.30 16.30 4.19
CA SER A 184 9.80 15.67 2.97
C SER A 184 10.29 16.70 1.95
N GLN A 185 11.32 16.34 1.17
CA GLN A 185 11.77 17.17 0.05
C GLN A 185 10.66 17.41 -0.99
N TYR A 186 9.72 16.47 -1.11
CA TYR A 186 8.63 16.52 -2.08
C TYR A 186 7.61 17.62 -1.75
N TYR A 187 7.25 17.75 -0.47
CA TYR A 187 6.36 18.81 -0.02
C TYR A 187 7.09 20.16 0.11
N ARG A 188 8.33 20.17 0.63
CA ARG A 188 9.11 21.41 0.77
C ARG A 188 9.38 22.10 -0.57
N ASN A 189 9.35 21.37 -1.67
CA ASN A 189 9.45 21.91 -3.02
C ASN A 189 8.12 22.52 -3.51
N GLY A 190 7.64 23.55 -2.81
CA GLY A 190 6.47 24.34 -3.23
C GLY A 190 5.10 23.72 -2.96
N GLY A 191 5.01 22.76 -2.04
CA GLY A 191 3.76 22.11 -1.65
C GLY A 191 2.81 23.01 -0.85
N SER A 192 1.51 22.80 -1.06
CA SER A 192 0.42 23.45 -0.33
C SER A 192 -0.75 22.46 -0.15
N ASN A 193 -1.69 22.79 0.75
CA ASN A 193 -2.92 22.01 0.95
C ASN A 193 -2.70 20.52 1.24
N LEU A 194 -1.71 20.18 2.09
CA LEU A 194 -1.53 18.80 2.52
C LEU A 194 -2.78 18.29 3.24
N ALA A 195 -3.35 17.20 2.75
CA ALA A 195 -4.52 16.54 3.33
C ALA A 195 -4.32 15.02 3.33
N LEU A 196 -4.84 14.36 4.36
CA LEU A 196 -4.96 12.90 4.35
C LEU A 196 -5.87 12.48 3.19
N ASN A 197 -5.44 11.46 2.46
CA ASN A 197 -6.20 10.89 1.38
C ASN A 197 -6.54 9.43 1.73
N TYR A 198 -7.82 9.14 1.84
CA TYR A 198 -8.29 7.82 2.28
C TYR A 198 -8.42 6.79 1.15
N SER A 199 -8.06 7.14 -0.09
CA SER A 199 -8.05 6.22 -1.23
C SER A 199 -6.79 5.33 -1.27
N GLN A 200 -6.30 4.92 -0.10
CA GLN A 200 -5.18 3.98 0.02
C GLN A 200 -5.52 2.62 -0.59
N PRO A 201 -4.54 1.88 -1.13
CA PRO A 201 -4.73 0.49 -1.52
C PRO A 201 -5.40 -0.32 -0.41
N ILE A 202 -6.36 -1.17 -0.78
CA ILE A 202 -6.94 -2.10 0.19
C ILE A 202 -5.83 -3.06 0.63
N PHE A 203 -5.76 -3.28 1.94
CA PHE A 203 -4.71 -4.02 2.64
C PHE A 203 -3.33 -3.35 2.64
N ASP A 204 -3.29 -2.01 2.58
CA ASP A 204 -2.09 -1.26 2.94
C ASP A 204 -1.72 -1.46 4.43
N CYS A 205 -0.50 -1.09 4.81
CA CYS A 205 0.02 -1.31 6.15
C CYS A 205 -0.63 -0.37 7.18
N GLN A 206 -0.72 -0.80 8.46
CA GLN A 206 -1.28 0.00 9.55
C GLN A 206 -0.58 1.36 9.74
N GLN A 207 0.72 1.44 9.42
CA GLN A 207 1.58 2.61 9.57
C GLN A 207 1.70 3.45 8.29
N CYS A 208 1.04 3.02 7.23
CA CYS A 208 1.07 3.63 5.92
C CYS A 208 -0.05 4.66 5.83
N PHE A 209 0.31 5.86 5.37
CA PHE A 209 -0.61 6.97 5.17
C PHE A 209 -0.42 7.51 3.76
N LEU A 210 -1.53 7.81 3.09
CA LEU A 210 -1.51 8.52 1.83
C LEU A 210 -1.93 9.97 2.07
N PHE A 211 -1.17 10.89 1.51
CA PHE A 211 -1.49 12.31 1.49
C PHE A 211 -1.68 12.79 0.07
N SER A 212 -2.60 13.71 -0.13
CA SER A 212 -2.66 14.56 -1.32
C SER A 212 -2.17 15.96 -0.98
N PHE A 213 -1.54 16.63 -1.93
CA PHE A 213 -1.14 18.02 -1.83
C PHE A 213 -1.16 18.68 -3.21
N ASN A 214 -1.22 20.00 -3.26
CA ASN A 214 -1.01 20.77 -4.49
C ASN A 214 0.37 21.42 -4.49
N ARG A 215 0.75 22.02 -5.61
CA ARG A 215 1.88 22.96 -5.63
C ARG A 215 1.36 24.37 -5.84
N TYR A 216 2.04 25.35 -5.27
CA TYR A 216 1.66 26.77 -5.45
C TYR A 216 1.59 27.19 -6.92
N GLU A 217 2.46 26.66 -7.77
CA GLU A 217 2.50 26.94 -9.21
C GLU A 217 1.53 26.08 -10.03
N GLU A 218 0.97 25.02 -9.44
CA GLU A 218 0.12 24.03 -10.10
C GLU A 218 -1.09 23.69 -9.19
N SER A 219 -1.90 24.69 -8.86
CA SER A 219 -3.02 24.54 -7.91
C SER A 219 -4.07 23.53 -8.35
N ASP A 220 -4.21 23.32 -9.66
CA ASP A 220 -5.26 22.47 -10.24
C ASP A 220 -4.84 21.01 -10.34
N LYS A 221 -3.62 20.68 -9.91
CA LYS A 221 -3.07 19.33 -9.95
C LYS A 221 -2.82 18.80 -8.54
N ASN A 222 -3.35 17.61 -8.28
CA ASN A 222 -3.05 16.86 -7.07
C ASN A 222 -1.77 16.04 -7.26
N TYR A 223 -0.96 16.04 -6.22
CA TYR A 223 0.21 15.20 -6.05
C TYR A 223 0.01 14.34 -4.81
N TYR A 224 0.62 13.17 -4.78
CA TYR A 224 0.43 12.23 -3.68
C TYR A 224 1.75 11.83 -3.03
N LEU A 225 1.70 11.62 -1.70
CA LEU A 225 2.81 11.11 -0.91
C LEU A 225 2.34 9.88 -0.13
N SER A 226 3.05 8.78 -0.29
CA SER A 226 2.99 7.66 0.65
C SER A 226 3.99 7.92 1.78
N VAL A 227 3.52 7.76 3.02
CA VAL A 227 4.31 7.94 4.24
C VAL A 227 4.18 6.68 5.08
N ASN A 228 5.31 6.05 5.40
CA ASN A 228 5.36 4.97 6.37
C ASN A 228 5.96 5.49 7.68
N THR A 229 5.19 5.42 8.76
CA THR A 229 5.59 5.94 10.07
C THR A 229 6.51 5.01 10.86
N ASP A 230 6.57 3.72 10.51
CA ASP A 230 7.45 2.74 11.16
C ASP A 230 8.92 2.96 10.76
N ASP A 231 9.18 2.97 9.45
CA ASP A 231 10.53 3.18 8.90
C ASP A 231 10.85 4.66 8.61
N LYS A 232 9.87 5.55 8.80
CA LYS A 232 9.96 7.00 8.57
C LYS A 232 10.27 7.37 7.12
N THR A 233 9.83 6.57 6.17
CA THR A 233 10.00 6.84 4.75
C THR A 233 8.86 7.68 4.19
N VAL A 234 9.21 8.52 3.20
CA VAL A 234 8.25 9.30 2.41
C VAL A 234 8.60 9.11 0.95
N MET A 235 7.62 8.78 0.12
CA MET A 235 7.80 8.57 -1.32
C MET A 235 6.67 9.23 -2.10
N PRO A 236 6.92 9.73 -3.33
CA PRO A 236 5.86 10.10 -4.25
C PRO A 236 4.98 8.87 -4.52
N TYR A 237 3.68 9.06 -4.49
CA TYR A 237 2.71 8.04 -4.86
C TYR A 237 2.11 8.41 -6.23
N PRO A 238 2.03 7.46 -7.18
CA PRO A 238 1.53 7.71 -8.53
C PRO A 238 0.04 8.07 -8.58
#